data_AF-A0A376NUB9-F1
#
_entry.id   AF-A0A376NUB9-F1
#
_cell.length_a   1.000
_cell.length_b   1.000
_cell.length_c   1.000
_cell.angle_alpha   90.00
_cell.angle_beta   90.00
_cell.angle_gamma   90.00
#
_symmetry.space_group_name_H-M   'P 1'
#
loop_
_entity.id
_entity.type
_entity.pdbx_description
1 polymer ?
#
loop_
_entity_poly.entity_id
_entity_poly.type
_entity_poly.pdbx_seq_one_letter_code
_entity_poly.pdbx_strand_id
1 'polypeptide(L)' 'MINEATLAESIRRLRQGERATLAQAMTLVESRHPRHQALSTQLLDAIMPYCGNTLRLGRYRPPRRGEKYLS' A
#
# COMPACT_ATOMS: atom_id res chain seq x y z
N MET A 1 -14.68 -6.36 2.61
CA MET A 1 -13.65 -5.88 3.57
C MET A 1 -12.58 -6.95 3.64
N ILE A 2 -11.31 -6.56 3.49
CA ILE A 2 -10.18 -7.49 3.62
C ILE A 2 -10.15 -8.00 5.05
N ASN A 3 -10.18 -9.32 5.21
CA ASN A 3 -10.07 -10.03 6.47
C ASN A 3 -9.19 -11.27 6.27
N GLU A 4 -8.88 -11.99 7.34
CA GLU A 4 -7.99 -13.17 7.29
C GLU A 4 -8.47 -14.24 6.29
N ALA A 5 -9.79 -14.50 6.23
CA ALA A 5 -10.36 -15.49 5.31
C ALA A 5 -10.34 -15.07 3.83
N THR A 6 -10.41 -13.76 3.55
CA THR A 6 -10.44 -13.20 2.19
C THR A 6 -9.07 -12.71 1.72
N LEU A 7 -8.01 -12.91 2.51
CA LEU A 7 -6.67 -12.43 2.22
C LEU A 7 -6.13 -12.99 0.89
N ALA A 8 -6.25 -14.30 0.68
CA ALA A 8 -5.77 -14.96 -0.54
C ALA A 8 -6.48 -14.45 -1.80
N GLU A 9 -7.81 -14.27 -1.73
CA GLU A 9 -8.60 -13.74 -2.84
C GLU A 9 -8.30 -12.25 -3.07
N SER A 10 -8.06 -11.49 -2.00
CA SER A 10 -7.65 -10.08 -2.09
C SER A 10 -6.30 -9.94 -2.80
N ILE A 11 -5.33 -10.82 -2.52
CA ILE A 11 -4.04 -10.87 -3.22
C ILE A 11 -4.25 -11.19 -4.71
N ARG A 12 -5.13 -12.14 -5.04
CA ARG A 12 -5.45 -12.49 -6.43
C ARG A 12 -6.02 -11.29 -7.19
N ARG A 13 -6.97 -10.58 -6.60
CA ARG A 13 -7.58 -9.36 -7.18
C ARG A 13 -6.57 -8.22 -7.30
N LEU A 14 -5.71 -8.05 -6.30
CA LEU A 14 -4.62 -7.07 -6.35
C LEU A 14 -3.68 -7.33 -7.54
N ARG A 15 -3.34 -8.59 -7.79
CA ARG A 15 -2.52 -9.01 -8.94
C ARG A 15 -3.23 -8.82 -10.29
N GLN A 16 -4.56 -8.86 -10.30
CA GLN A 16 -5.36 -8.55 -11.49
C GLN A 16 -5.47 -7.04 -11.76
N GLY A 17 -4.97 -6.19 -10.86
CA GLY A 17 -5.02 -4.74 -11.02
C GLY A 17 -6.35 -4.11 -10.57
N GLU A 18 -7.14 -4.81 -9.75
CA GLU A 18 -8.40 -4.29 -9.22
C GLU A 18 -8.16 -3.09 -8.30
N ARG A 19 -8.54 -1.89 -8.77
CA ARG A 19 -8.33 -0.62 -8.07
C ARG A 19 -9.10 -0.55 -6.75
N ALA A 20 -10.28 -1.16 -6.68
CA ALA A 20 -11.08 -1.18 -5.46
C ALA A 20 -10.38 -1.97 -4.35
N THR A 21 -9.80 -3.12 -4.69
CA THR A 21 -9.02 -3.94 -3.73
C THR A 21 -7.72 -3.24 -3.35
N LEU A 22 -7.06 -2.54 -4.27
CA LEU A 22 -5.88 -1.73 -3.96
C LEU A 22 -6.19 -0.63 -2.94
N ALA A 23 -7.28 0.13 -3.13
CA ALA A 23 -7.69 1.18 -2.19
C ALA A 23 -7.96 0.59 -0.79
N GLN A 24 -8.66 -0.55 -0.71
CA GLN A 24 -8.92 -1.24 0.55
C GLN A 24 -7.64 -1.71 1.25
N ALA A 25 -6.68 -2.24 0.47
CA ALA A 25 -5.37 -2.64 1.00
C ALA A 25 -4.57 -1.45 1.52
N MET A 26 -4.59 -0.31 0.81
CA MET A 26 -3.95 0.93 1.27
C MET A 26 -4.58 1.41 2.59
N THR A 27 -5.91 1.47 2.67
CA THR A 27 -6.61 1.85 3.92
C THR A 27 -6.30 0.90 5.08
N LEU A 28 -6.17 -0.40 4.81
CA LEU A 28 -5.79 -1.38 5.83
C LEU A 28 -4.37 -1.12 6.36
N VAL A 29 -3.43 -0.82 5.46
CA VAL A 29 -2.02 -0.51 5.80
C VAL A 29 -1.90 0.83 6.54
N GLU A 30 -2.69 1.84 6.17
CA GLU A 30 -2.72 3.16 6.84
C GLU A 30 -3.42 3.12 8.21
N SER A 31 -4.19 2.08 8.50
CA SER A 31 -4.93 1.96 9.74
C SER A 31 -4.01 1.70 10.94
N ARG A 32 -4.22 2.42 12.04
CA ARG A 32 -3.45 2.30 13.30
C ARG A 32 -3.97 1.22 14.24
N HIS A 33 -5.00 0.46 13.86
CA HIS A 33 -5.59 -0.55 14.72
C HIS A 33 -4.68 -1.80 14.80
N PRO A 34 -4.37 -2.34 16.00
CA PRO A 34 -3.49 -3.50 16.16
C PRO A 34 -3.86 -4.73 15.30
N ARG A 35 -5.17 -5.04 15.17
CA ARG A 35 -5.65 -6.13 14.32
C ARG A 35 -5.35 -5.90 12.84
N HIS A 36 -5.45 -4.65 12.38
CA HIS A 36 -5.14 -4.29 11.00
C HIS A 36 -3.63 -4.31 10.73
N GLN A 37 -2.79 -3.97 11.72
CA GLN A 37 -1.33 -4.06 11.56
C GLN A 37 -0.84 -5.50 11.39
N ALA A 38 -1.38 -6.45 12.15
CA ALA A 38 -1.03 -7.86 11.99
C ALA A 38 -1.45 -8.38 10.61
N LEU A 39 -2.64 -8.02 10.14
CA LEU A 39 -3.15 -8.41 8.83
C LEU A 39 -2.39 -7.73 7.68
N SER A 40 -2.03 -6.45 7.83
CA SER A 40 -1.28 -5.70 6.81
C SER A 40 0.14 -6.24 6.66
N THR A 41 0.79 -6.63 7.76
CA THR A 41 2.11 -7.26 7.73
C THR A 41 2.07 -8.58 6.94
N GLN A 42 1.06 -9.43 7.19
CA GLN A 42 0.86 -10.67 6.43
C GLN A 42 0.59 -10.41 4.95
N LEU A 43 -0.24 -9.40 4.64
CA LEU A 43 -0.50 -8.99 3.26
C LEU A 43 0.78 -8.54 2.56
N LEU A 44 1.60 -7.71 3.22
CA LEU A 44 2.85 -7.19 2.68
C LEU A 44 3.85 -8.30 2.38
N ASP A 45 4.01 -9.25 3.30
CA ASP A 45 4.88 -10.42 3.12
C ASP A 45 4.44 -11.26 1.92
N ALA A 46 3.13 -11.51 1.81
CA ALA A 46 2.57 -12.30 0.71
C ALA A 46 2.69 -11.62 -0.66
N ILE A 47 2.68 -10.29 -0.74
CA ILE A 47 2.84 -9.56 -2.01
C ILE A 47 4.30 -9.26 -2.38
N MET A 48 5.22 -9.36 -1.43
CA MET A 48 6.65 -9.09 -1.58
C MET A 48 7.27 -9.75 -2.83
N PRO A 49 7.04 -11.05 -3.15
CA PRO A 49 7.62 -11.68 -4.35
C PRO A 49 7.08 -11.15 -5.68
N TYR A 50 5.93 -10.47 -5.68
CA TYR A 50 5.35 -9.86 -6.88
C TYR A 50 5.73 -8.38 -7.04
N CYS A 51 6.39 -7.80 -6.03
CA CYS A 51 6.89 -6.43 -6.06
C CYS A 51 8.33 -6.37 -6.59
N GLY A 52 8.70 -5.25 -7.21
CA GLY A 52 10.09 -4.99 -7.65
C GLY A 52 10.27 -4.84 -9.16
N ASN A 53 9.33 -5.33 -9.97
CA ASN A 53 9.34 -5.13 -11.42
C ASN A 53 8.64 -3.82 -11.85
N THR A 54 8.88 -2.73 -11.12
CA THR A 54 8.27 -1.42 -11.42
C THR A 54 9.33 -0.32 -11.41
N LEU A 55 9.28 0.56 -12.41
CA LEU A 55 10.14 1.73 -12.47
C LEU A 55 9.73 2.74 -11.40
N ARG A 56 10.52 2.85 -10.34
CA ARG A 56 10.31 3.82 -9.25
C ARG A 56 10.99 5.14 -9.61
N LEU A 57 10.19 6.14 -10.00
CA LEU A 57 10.69 7.47 -10.33
C LEU A 57 10.51 8.41 -9.14
N GLY A 58 11.62 8.78 -8.49
CA GLY A 58 11.64 9.85 -7.50
C GLY A 58 11.66 11.20 -8.20
N ARG A 59 10.59 12.00 -8.09
CA ARG A 59 10.57 13.36 -8.63
C ARG A 59 10.91 14.36 -7.52
N TYR A 60 12.18 14.73 -7.43
CA TYR A 60 12.59 15.85 -6.60
C TYR A 60 12.18 17.17 -7.28
N ARG A 61 11.44 18.01 -6.58
CA ARG A 61 11.20 19.40 -7.00
C ARG A 61 11.99 20.31 -6.05
N PRO A 62 12.91 21.15 -6.56
CA PRO A 62 13.57 22.13 -5.72
C PRO A 62 12.54 23.13 -5.18
N PRO A 63 12.79 23.69 -3.99
CA PRO A 63 11.94 24.74 -3.41
C PRO A 63 11.77 25.91 -4.37
N ARG A 64 10.53 26.36 -4.53
CA ARG A 64 10.26 27.61 -5.24
C ARG A 64 10.52 28.78 -4.29
N ARG A 65 11.18 29.83 -4.80
CA ARG A 65 11.49 31.05 -4.04
C ARG A 65 10.17 31.65 -3.49
N GLY A 66 9.92 31.49 -2.20
CA GLY A 66 8.75 32.05 -1.49
C GLY A 66 7.96 31.08 -0.60
N GLU A 67 8.12 29.76 -0.75
CA GLU A 67 7.47 28.81 0.16
C GLU A 67 8.34 28.59 1.40
N LYS A 68 7.82 28.99 2.56
CA LYS A 68 8.47 28.74 3.86
C LYS A 68 8.46 27.24 4.11
N TYR A 69 9.64 26.66 4.32
CA TYR A 69 9.77 25.38 4.98
C TYR A 69 9.17 25.50 6.38
N LEU A 70 8.05 24.83 6.65
CA LEU A 70 7.68 24.58 8.04
C LEU A 70 8.80 23.73 8.64
N SER A 71 9.47 24.31 9.66
CA SER A 71 10.40 23.62 10.55
C SER A 71 9.68 22.59 11.40
#